data_AF-A0A4D4MPK1-F1
#
_entry.id   AF-A0A4D4MPK1-F1
#
_cell.length_a   1.000
_cell.length_b   1.000
_cell.length_c   1.000
_cell.angle_alpha   90.00
_cell.angle_beta   90.00
_cell.angle_gamma   90.00
#
_symmetry.space_group_name_H-M   'P 1'
#
loop_
_entity.id
_entity.type
_entity.pdbx_description
1 polymer ?
#
loop_
_entity_poly.entity_id
_entity_poly.type
_entity_poly.pdbx_seq_one_letter_code
_entity_poly.pdbx_strand_id
1 'polypeptide(L)' 'MSALDQYLVCSGPEMVQDLVVLEDGCIEAVTTREIRVFEYQADRSLKELFGPDKDRALTAFWQDVERFNELNDISGGNDR' A
#
# COMPACT_ATOMS: atom_id res chain seq x y z
N MET A 1 -0.23 17.90 8.84
CA MET A 1 -1.11 16.72 8.95
C MET A 1 -0.52 15.68 8.03
N SER A 2 -0.14 14.51 8.53
CA SER A 2 0.58 13.51 7.73
C SER A 2 -0.39 12.75 6.82
N ALA A 3 0.08 12.29 5.67
CA ALA A 3 -0.63 11.31 4.84
C ALA A 3 -0.97 10.03 5.62
N LEU A 4 -0.16 9.65 6.63
CA LEU A 4 -0.45 8.54 7.53
C LEU A 4 -1.70 8.76 8.40
N ASP A 5 -2.04 10.02 8.69
CA ASP A 5 -3.23 10.39 9.45
C ASP A 5 -4.48 10.51 8.56
N GLN A 6 -4.29 10.60 7.24
CA GLN A 6 -5.36 10.87 6.26
C GLN A 6 -5.77 9.64 5.47
N TYR A 7 -4.85 8.70 5.25
CA TYR A 7 -5.09 7.53 4.42
C TYR A 7 -4.78 6.22 5.16
N LEU A 8 -5.61 5.21 4.90
CA LEU A 8 -5.31 3.82 5.19
C LEU A 8 -4.80 3.15 3.91
N VAL A 9 -3.58 2.62 3.93
CA VAL A 9 -3.01 1.82 2.85
C VAL A 9 -2.89 0.37 3.33
N CYS A 10 -3.51 -0.56 2.60
CA CYS A 10 -3.50 -1.98 2.96
C CYS A 10 -3.51 -2.89 1.73
N SER A 11 -3.23 -4.18 1.92
CA SER A 11 -3.43 -5.18 0.88
C SER A 11 -4.88 -5.64 0.82
N GLY A 12 -5.40 -5.74 -0.40
CA GLY A 12 -6.66 -6.39 -0.70
C GLY A 12 -6.58 -7.91 -0.55
N PRO A 13 -7.71 -8.60 -0.79
CA PRO A 13 -7.72 -10.05 -0.81
C PRO A 13 -6.80 -10.58 -1.93
N GLU A 14 -6.38 -11.83 -1.77
CA GLU A 14 -5.67 -12.55 -2.82
C GLU A 14 -6.62 -12.83 -3.99
N MET A 15 -6.17 -12.49 -5.19
CA MET A 15 -6.94 -12.57 -6.42
C MET A 15 -6.16 -13.38 -7.45
N VAL A 16 -6.84 -14.28 -8.18
CA VAL A 16 -6.23 -14.96 -9.33
C VAL A 16 -6.08 -13.96 -10.46
N GLN A 17 -4.85 -13.78 -10.92
CA GLN A 17 -4.48 -12.89 -12.02
C GLN A 17 -4.40 -13.65 -13.34
N ASP A 18 -3.83 -14.87 -13.31
CA ASP A 18 -3.63 -15.68 -14.50
C ASP A 18 -3.60 -17.18 -14.16
N LEU A 19 -3.77 -18.01 -15.18
CA LEU A 19 -3.66 -19.47 -15.12
C LEU A 19 -2.65 -19.93 -16.16
N VAL A 20 -1.56 -20.55 -15.70
CA VAL A 20 -0.53 -21.11 -16.58
C VAL A 20 -0.72 -22.61 -16.66
N VAL A 21 -0.80 -23.14 -17.89
CA VAL A 21 -0.80 -24.59 -18.14
C VAL A 21 0.63 -25.02 -18.39
N LEU A 22 1.13 -25.93 -17.55
CA LEU A 22 2.47 -26.50 -17.65
C LEU A 22 2.50 -27.66 -18.67
N GLU A 23 3.70 -28.05 -19.10
CA GLU A 23 3.89 -29.09 -20.13
C GLU A 23 3.33 -30.47 -19.72
N ASP A 24 3.23 -30.74 -18.42
CA ASP A 24 2.67 -31.96 -17.84
C ASP A 24 1.13 -31.92 -17.68
N GLY A 25 0.51 -30.80 -18.05
CA GLY A 25 -0.93 -30.57 -17.91
C GLY A 25 -1.37 -30.03 -16.54
N CYS A 26 -0.44 -29.74 -15.61
CA CYS A 26 -0.77 -29.03 -14.37
C CYS A 26 -1.19 -27.58 -14.65
N ILE A 27 -2.14 -27.07 -13.86
CA ILE A 27 -2.56 -25.66 -13.90
C ILE A 27 -2.01 -24.96 -12.66
N GLU A 28 -1.15 -23.96 -12.88
CA GLU A 28 -0.64 -23.09 -11.83
C GLU A 28 -1.41 -21.77 -11.83
N ALA A 29 -1.91 -21.36 -10.66
CA ALA A 29 -2.58 -20.09 -10.50
C ALA A 29 -1.59 -19.00 -10.09
N VAL A 30 -1.47 -17.96 -10.91
CA VAL A 30 -0.72 -16.76 -10.56
C VAL A 30 -1.65 -15.85 -9.78
N THR A 31 -1.34 -15.60 -8.52
CA THR A 31 -2.15 -14.77 -7.63
C THR A 31 -1.48 -13.44 -7.33
N THR A 32 -2.30 -12.39 -7.13
CA THR A 32 -1.84 -11.06 -6.73
C THR A 32 -2.66 -10.54 -5.55
N ARG A 33 -2.09 -9.59 -4.80
CA ARG A 33 -2.80 -8.82 -3.77
C ARG A 33 -2.70 -7.35 -4.12
N GLU A 34 -3.82 -6.77 -4.54
CA GLU A 34 -3.84 -5.37 -4.92
C GLU A 34 -3.64 -4.46 -3.70
N ILE A 35 -2.84 -3.40 -3.85
CA ILE A 35 -2.78 -2.34 -2.84
C ILE A 35 -4.08 -1.55 -2.91
N ARG A 36 -4.75 -1.37 -1.78
CA ARG A 36 -5.98 -0.58 -1.62
C ARG A 36 -5.69 0.64 -0.76
N VAL A 37 -6.33 1.76 -1.10
CA VAL A 37 -6.14 3.04 -0.41
C VAL A 37 -7.51 3.60 -0.03
N PHE A 38 -7.66 3.98 1.23
CA PHE A 38 -8.89 4.58 1.74
C PHE A 38 -8.58 5.93 2.38
N GLU A 39 -9.46 6.90 2.15
CA GLU A 39 -9.43 8.20 2.83
C GLU A 39 -10.32 8.15 4.08
N TYR A 40 -9.78 8.59 5.22
CA TYR A 40 -10.55 8.79 6.44
C TYR A 40 -11.48 9.99 6.29
N GLN A 41 -12.78 9.75 6.37
CA GLN A 41 -13.79 10.80 6.31
C GLN A 41 -14.01 11.41 7.70
N ALA A 42 -14.59 12.62 7.75
CA ALA A 42 -14.88 13.33 9.01
C ALA A 42 -15.83 12.57 9.95
N ASP A 43 -16.69 11.70 9.38
CA ASP A 43 -17.62 10.85 10.12
C ASP A 43 -17.01 9.51 10.57
N ARG A 44 -15.69 9.34 10.40
CA ARG A 44 -14.92 8.11 10.67
C ARG A 44 -15.20 6.95 9.71
N SER A 45 -15.96 7.17 8.63
CA SER A 45 -16.06 6.19 7.55
C SER A 45 -14.80 6.15 6.70
N LEU A 46 -14.66 5.07 5.93
CA LEU A 46 -13.58 4.89 4.96
C LEU A 46 -14.15 4.99 3.55
N LYS A 47 -13.56 5.87 2.73
CA LYS A 47 -13.88 5.97 1.31
C LYS A 47 -12.72 5.39 0.52
N GLU A 48 -12.98 4.33 -0.25
CA GLU A 48 -11.96 3.78 -1.14
C GLU A 48 -11.66 4.74 -2.29
N LEU A 49 -10.37 4.92 -2.55
CA LEU A 49 -9.87 5.74 -3.65
C LEU A 49 -9.50 4.85 -4.83
N PHE A 50 -9.71 5.38 -6.04
CA PHE A 50 -9.41 4.68 -7.29
C PHE A 50 -8.69 5.61 -8.28
N GLY A 51 -7.99 5.00 -9.24
CA GLY A 51 -7.34 5.72 -10.32
C GLY A 51 -6.38 6.84 -9.84
N PRO A 52 -6.41 8.04 -10.44
CA PRO A 52 -5.46 9.11 -10.12
C PRO A 52 -5.47 9.55 -8.66
N ASP A 53 -6.62 9.47 -7.97
CA ASP A 53 -6.72 9.86 -6.57
C ASP A 53 -6.02 8.85 -5.65
N LYS A 54 -6.15 7.55 -5.97
CA LYS A 54 -5.41 6.47 -5.32
C LYS A 54 -3.91 6.65 -5.51
N ASP A 55 -3.46 6.93 -6.73
CA ASP A 55 -2.03 7.09 -7.05
C ASP A 55 -1.42 8.27 -6.31
N ARG A 56 -2.14 9.39 -6.23
CA ARG A 56 -1.72 10.58 -5.48
C ARG A 56 -1.62 10.30 -3.98
N ALA A 57 -2.63 9.66 -3.42
CA ALA A 57 -2.64 9.30 -2.00
C ALA A 57 -1.51 8.31 -1.66
N LEU A 58 -1.28 7.30 -2.51
CA LEU A 58 -0.20 6.33 -2.34
C LEU A 58 1.19 6.99 -2.42
N THR A 59 1.37 7.92 -3.35
CA THR A 59 2.61 8.70 -3.46
C THR A 59 2.87 9.51 -2.20
N ALA A 60 1.84 10.23 -1.71
CA ALA A 60 1.95 11.03 -0.48
C ALA A 60 2.24 10.15 0.75
N PHE A 61 1.61 8.97 0.84
CA PHE A 61 1.87 7.99 1.90
C PHE A 61 3.34 7.57 1.92
N TRP A 62 3.91 7.18 0.78
CA TRP A 62 5.31 6.74 0.71
C TRP A 62 6.31 7.87 1.02
N GLN A 63 6.04 9.10 0.56
CA GLN A 63 6.87 10.26 0.90
C GLN A 63 6.91 10.53 2.41
N ASP A 64 5.81 10.31 3.12
CA ASP A 64 5.79 10.44 4.57
C ASP A 64 6.51 9.27 5.25
N VAL A 65 6.35 8.03 4.78
CA VAL A 65 7.10 6.87 5.28
C VAL A 65 8.61 7.07 5.14
N GLU A 66 9.08 7.55 3.97
CA GLU A 66 10.48 7.89 3.74
C GLU A 66 10.98 8.94 4.74
N ARG A 67 10.22 10.03 4.92
CA ARG A 67 10.55 11.07 5.91
C ARG A 67 10.65 10.52 7.33
N PHE A 68 9.74 9.62 7.74
CA PHE A 68 9.79 8.99 9.06
C PHE A 68 11.02 8.10 9.23
N ASN A 69 11.39 7.35 8.19
CA ASN A 69 12.58 6.50 8.23
C ASN A 69 13.87 7.33 8.27
N GLU A 70 13.96 8.40 7.48
CA GLU A 70 15.10 9.33 7.50
C GLU A 70 15.27 9.99 8.87
N LEU A 71 14.18 10.43 9.50
CA LEU A 71 14.20 11.02 10.84
C LEU A 71 14.66 10.01 11.90
N ASN A 72 14.26 8.75 11.77
CA ASN A 72 14.67 7.69 12.68
C ASN A 72 16.16 7.32 12.50
N ASP A 73 16.67 7.30 11.27
CA ASP A 73 18.09 7.05 10.99
C ASP A 73 19.00 8.16 11.55
N ILE A 74 18.55 9.42 11.52
CA ILE A 74 19.28 10.54 12.14
C ILE A 74 19.29 10.44 13.68
N SER A 75 18.26 9.86 14.29
CA SER A 75 18.17 9.67 15.75
C SER A 75 18.98 8.47 16.28
N GLY A 76 19.37 7.54 15.42
CA GLY A 76 20.15 6.34 15.77
C GLY A 76 21.67 6.54 15.77
N GLY A 77 22.15 7.70 15.33
CA GLY A 77 23.57 8.03 15.33
C GLY A 77 23.95 8.90 16.51
N ASN A 78 24.37 8.29 17.62
CA ASN A 78 25.60 8.60 18.38
C ASN A 78 25.53 8.19 19.88
N ASP A 79 25.31 6.90 20.17
CA ASP A 79 25.52 6.32 21.53
C ASP A 79 26.37 5.03 21.48
N ARG A 80 27.57 5.13 20.87
CA ARG A 80 28.65 4.13 21.03
C ARG A 80 30.00 4.80 21.18
#